data_AF-A0AA88ENP2-F1
#
_entry.id   AF-A0AA88ENP2-F1
#
_cell.length_a   1.000
_cell.length_b   1.000
_cell.length_c   1.000
_cell.angle_alpha   90.00
_cell.angle_beta   90.00
_cell.angle_gamma   90.00
#
_symmetry.space_group_name_H-M   'P 1'
#
loop_
_entity.id
_entity.type
_entity.pdbx_description
1 polymer ?
#
loop_
_entity_poly.entity_id
_entity_poly.type
_entity_poly.pdbx_seq_one_letter_code
_entity_poly.pdbx_strand_id
1 'polypeptide(L)'
;MLGNGVAGILSESSNKWERRVPLTPSHCARLLHGGRDRTGISRIIVQPSTKRIHHDALYEDVGCEISDDLSPCGLILGIKQPK
;
A
#
# COMPACT_ATOMS: atom_id res chain seq x y z
N MET A 1 18.05 9.95 1.56
CA MET A 1 16.80 9.22 1.89
C MET A 1 16.89 7.86 1.23
N LEU A 2 16.64 6.77 1.98
CA LEU A 2 16.56 5.42 1.39
C LEU A 2 15.21 5.32 0.66
N GLY A 3 15.24 5.15 -0.67
CA GLY A 3 14.04 5.06 -1.51
C GLY A 3 13.57 6.39 -2.11
N ASN A 4 12.70 6.30 -3.12
CA ASN A 4 12.15 7.44 -3.88
C ASN A 4 10.88 8.06 -3.25
N GLY A 5 10.55 7.69 -2.01
CA GLY A 5 9.36 8.16 -1.30
C GLY A 5 8.04 7.54 -1.78
N VAL A 6 8.08 6.58 -2.71
CA VAL A 6 6.89 5.89 -3.23
C VAL A 6 6.83 4.47 -2.67
N ALA A 7 5.78 4.17 -1.92
CA ALA A 7 5.53 2.84 -1.36
C ALA A 7 4.44 2.10 -2.16
N GLY A 8 4.59 0.78 -2.28
CA GLY A 8 3.64 -0.12 -2.95
C GLY A 8 3.03 -1.12 -1.98
N ILE A 9 1.74 -1.40 -2.11
CA ILE A 9 1.07 -2.52 -1.41
C ILE A 9 0.72 -3.58 -2.45
N LEU A 10 1.36 -4.75 -2.35
CA LEU A 10 1.15 -5.88 -3.24
C LEU A 10 -0.21 -6.55 -2.99
N SER A 11 -0.84 -7.06 -4.05
CA SER A 11 -2.02 -7.93 -3.94
C SER A 11 -1.59 -9.37 -3.66
N GLU A 12 -2.02 -9.92 -2.52
CA GLU A 12 -1.60 -11.25 -2.08
C GLU A 12 -2.11 -12.37 -3.01
N SER A 13 -1.20 -13.24 -3.44
CA SER A 13 -1.49 -14.38 -4.33
C SER A 13 -1.14 -15.75 -3.73
N SER A 14 -0.47 -15.78 -2.57
CA SER A 14 0.11 -17.00 -2.01
C SER A 14 -0.95 -17.97 -1.43
N ASN A 15 -2.05 -17.47 -0.86
CA ASN A 15 -3.16 -18.28 -0.37
C ASN A 15 -4.51 -17.60 -0.60
N LYS A 16 -5.56 -18.37 -0.92
CA LYS A 16 -6.93 -17.90 -1.08
C LYS A 16 -7.55 -17.29 0.20
N TRP A 17 -7.02 -17.65 1.37
CA TRP A 17 -7.51 -17.17 2.66
C TRP A 17 -6.72 -16.01 3.26
N GLU A 18 -5.62 -15.58 2.62
CA GLU A 18 -4.86 -14.45 3.12
C GLU A 18 -5.61 -13.15 2.80
N ARG A 19 -6.23 -12.57 3.82
CA ARG A 19 -6.98 -11.31 3.72
C ARG A 19 -6.29 -10.14 4.42
N ARG A 20 -5.18 -10.39 5.11
CA ARG A 20 -4.43 -9.36 5.84
C ARG A 20 -3.67 -8.46 4.86
N VAL A 21 -3.23 -7.32 5.38
CA VAL A 21 -2.50 -6.30 4.62
C VAL A 21 -1.33 -5.79 5.43
N PRO A 22 -0.23 -5.39 4.77
CA PRO A 22 0.90 -4.79 5.48
C PRO A 22 0.55 -3.41 6.03
N LEU A 23 -0.31 -2.65 5.32
CA LEU A 23 -0.80 -1.34 5.72
C LEU A 23 -2.32 -1.26 5.52
N THR A 24 -3.03 -0.85 6.57
CA THR A 24 -4.46 -0.53 6.52
C THR A 24 -4.67 0.87 5.95
N PRO A 25 -5.90 1.23 5.53
CA PRO A 25 -6.22 2.60 5.14
C PRO A 25 -5.84 3.66 6.19
N SER A 26 -6.02 3.37 7.49
CA SER A 26 -5.61 4.27 8.56
C SER A 26 -4.09 4.46 8.66
N HIS A 27 -3.30 3.43 8.37
CA HIS A 27 -1.85 3.56 8.27
C HIS A 27 -1.46 4.44 7.08
N CYS A 28 -2.08 4.22 5.93
CA CYS A 28 -1.84 5.02 4.71
C CYS A 28 -2.16 6.50 4.93
N ALA A 29 -3.32 6.80 5.53
CA ALA A 29 -3.71 8.16 5.89
C ALA A 29 -2.66 8.84 6.77
N ARG A 30 -2.16 8.13 7.80
CA ARG A 30 -1.13 8.66 8.69
C ARG A 30 0.20 8.89 7.99
N LEU A 31 0.60 7.98 7.09
CA LEU A 31 1.86 8.09 6.35
C LEU A 31 1.84 9.26 5.36
N LEU A 32 0.72 9.46 4.66
CA LEU A 32 0.53 10.54 3.68
C LEU A 32 0.31 11.90 4.34
N HIS A 33 -0.46 11.95 5.45
CA HIS A 33 -0.97 13.21 6.03
C HIS A 33 -0.37 13.59 7.38
N GLY A 34 0.56 12.80 7.94
CA GLY A 34 1.05 12.88 9.33
C GLY A 34 1.75 14.16 9.82
N GLY A 35 1.75 15.27 9.07
CA GLY A 35 2.19 16.57 9.58
C GLY A 35 3.72 16.73 9.78
N ARG A 36 4.14 17.38 10.87
CA ARG A 36 5.50 17.92 11.10
C ARG A 36 6.63 16.88 11.09
N ASP A 37 6.32 15.60 11.32
CA ASP A 37 7.25 14.48 11.23
C ASP A 37 7.04 13.73 9.91
N ARG A 38 7.24 14.41 8.78
CA ARG A 38 7.04 13.80 7.45
C ARG A 38 7.87 12.52 7.34
N THR A 39 7.18 11.41 7.14
CA THR A 39 7.75 10.06 7.02
C THR A 39 8.62 9.88 5.78
N GLY A 40 8.63 10.87 4.87
CA GLY A 40 9.31 10.81 3.57
C GLY A 40 8.48 10.08 2.50
N ILE A 41 7.31 9.55 2.84
CA ILE A 41 6.37 8.98 1.88
C ILE A 41 5.58 10.10 1.21
N SER A 42 5.70 10.20 -0.12
CA SER A 42 4.97 11.16 -0.95
C SER A 42 3.79 10.52 -1.68
N ARG A 43 3.82 9.20 -1.88
CA ARG A 43 2.82 8.46 -2.65
C ARG A 43 2.74 7.01 -2.18
N ILE A 44 1.52 6.48 -2.12
CA ILE A 44 1.25 5.07 -1.85
C ILE A 44 0.44 4.52 -3.02
N ILE A 45 0.98 3.50 -3.70
CA ILE A 45 0.32 2.77 -4.78
C ILE A 45 -0.15 1.43 -4.22
N VAL A 46 -1.39 1.06 -4.49
CA VAL A 46 -2.02 -0.15 -3.98
C VAL A 46 -2.50 -0.98 -5.16
N GLN A 47 -2.06 -2.23 -5.25
CA GLN A 47 -2.61 -3.13 -6.24
C GLN A 47 -4.07 -3.47 -5.93
N PRO A 48 -4.94 -3.53 -6.96
CA PRO A 48 -6.32 -3.96 -6.81
C PRO A 48 -6.42 -5.32 -6.12
N SER A 49 -7.41 -5.48 -5.25
CA SER A 49 -7.63 -6.77 -4.58
C SER A 49 -9.08 -7.03 -4.22
N THR A 50 -9.62 -8.14 -4.72
CA THR A 50 -10.97 -8.62 -4.36
C THR A 50 -10.99 -9.48 -3.09
N LYS A 51 -9.82 -9.84 -2.54
CA LYS A 51 -9.69 -10.77 -1.39
C LYS A 51 -9.42 -10.07 -0.07
N ARG A 52 -8.68 -8.96 -0.15
CA ARG A 52 -8.25 -8.13 0.97
C ARG A 52 -9.42 -7.77 1.90
N ILE A 53 -9.15 -7.63 3.19
CA ILE A 53 -10.17 -7.23 4.17
C ILE A 53 -10.67 -5.79 4.01
N HIS A 54 -9.85 -4.91 3.43
CA HIS A 54 -10.19 -3.52 3.11
C HIS A 54 -10.34 -3.36 1.60
N HIS A 55 -11.47 -2.79 1.16
CA HIS A 55 -11.74 -2.50 -0.25
C HIS A 55 -10.85 -1.39 -0.78
N ASP A 56 -10.57 -1.41 -2.09
CA ASP A 56 -9.71 -0.43 -2.77
C ASP A 56 -10.22 1.01 -2.58
N ALA A 57 -11.54 1.22 -2.58
CA ALA A 57 -12.15 2.54 -2.31
C ALA A 57 -11.72 3.16 -0.97
N LEU A 58 -11.51 2.36 0.07
CA LEU A 58 -11.03 2.88 1.37
C LEU A 58 -9.59 3.41 1.30
N TYR A 59 -8.79 2.89 0.37
CA TYR A 59 -7.44 3.39 0.14
C TYR A 59 -7.48 4.67 -0.71
N GLU A 60 -8.34 4.74 -1.71
CA GLU A 60 -8.56 5.96 -2.51
C GLU A 60 -9.03 7.12 -1.62
N ASP A 61 -9.98 6.86 -0.70
CA ASP A 61 -10.52 7.85 0.25
C ASP A 61 -9.43 8.51 1.13
N VAL A 62 -8.32 7.81 1.38
CA VAL A 62 -7.19 8.34 2.17
C VAL A 62 -6.05 8.89 1.32
N GLY A 63 -6.22 8.93 -0.01
CA GLY A 63 -5.25 9.49 -0.96
C GLY A 63 -4.24 8.51 -1.52
N CYS A 64 -4.46 7.20 -1.41
CA CYS A 64 -3.67 6.22 -2.16
C CYS A 64 -4.11 6.16 -3.63
N GLU A 65 -3.22 5.68 -4.47
CA GLU A 65 -3.49 5.38 -5.88
C GLU A 65 -3.72 3.88 -6.06
N ILE A 66 -4.75 3.51 -6.82
CA ILE A 66 -4.97 2.11 -7.22
C ILE A 66 -4.33 1.87 -8.58
N SER A 67 -3.40 0.92 -8.66
CA SER A 67 -2.72 0.55 -9.92
C SER A 67 -2.12 -0.84 -9.83
N ASP A 68 -2.20 -1.61 -10.92
CA ASP A 68 -1.48 -2.88 -11.05
C ASP A 68 0.03 -2.70 -11.13
N ASP A 69 0.50 -1.55 -11.63
CA ASP A 69 1.91 -1.24 -11.81
C ASP A 69 2.54 -0.67 -10.53
N LEU A 70 3.41 -1.47 -9.90
CA LEU A 70 4.23 -1.06 -8.75
C LEU A 70 5.68 -0.73 -9.14
N SER A 71 6.04 -0.73 -10.42
CA SER A 71 7.38 -0.37 -10.88
C SER A 71 7.87 1.03 -10.43
N PRO A 72 6.99 2.03 -10.17
CA PRO A 72 7.43 3.31 -9.62
C PRO A 72 7.81 3.25 -8.13
N CYS A 73 7.54 2.16 -7.41
CA CYS A 73 7.75 2.08 -5.96
C CYS A 73 9.20 1.77 -5.61
N GLY A 74 9.80 2.58 -4.73
CA GLY A 74 11.10 2.29 -4.12
C GLY A 74 11.04 1.28 -2.97
N LEU A 75 9.82 1.00 -2.47
CA LEU A 75 9.54 -0.03 -1.46
C LEU A 75 8.21 -0.69 -1.79
N ILE A 76 8.19 -2.02 -1.89
CA ILE A 76 6.96 -2.80 -2.06
C ILE A 76 6.77 -3.69 -0.83
N LEU A 77 5.57 -3.66 -0.27
CA LEU A 77 5.20 -4.40 0.92
C LEU A 77 4.18 -5.49 0.56
N GLY A 78 4.43 -6.70 1.06
CA GLY A 78 3.50 -7.83 1.06
C GLY A 78 3.53 -8.53 2.42
N ILE A 79 2.54 -9.38 2.68
CA ILE A 79 2.44 -10.22 3.88
C ILE A 79 3.24 -11.51 3.71
N LYS A 80 3.11 -12.16 2.55
CA LYS A 80 3.80 -13.41 2.24
C LYS A 80 4.86 -13.22 1.19
N GLN A 81 5.73 -14.23 1.08
CA GLN A 81 6.70 -14.29 0.00
C GLN A 81 5.96 -14.20 -1.34
N PRO A 82 6.32 -13.25 -2.22
CA PRO A 82 5.83 -13.20 -3.59
C PRO A 82 6.19 -14.50 -4.31
N LYS A 83 5.35 -14.92 -5.25
CA LYS A 83 5.70 -16.04 -6.14
C LYS A 83 6.78 -15.63 -7.12
#